data_AF-A0A937UJS6-F1
#
_entry.id   AF-A0A937UJS6-F1
#
_cell.length_a   1.000
_cell.length_b   1.000
_cell.length_c   1.000
_cell.angle_alpha   90.00
_cell.angle_beta   90.00
_cell.angle_gamma   90.00
#
_symmetry.space_group_name_H-M   'P 1'
#
loop_
_entity.id
_entity.type
_entity.pdbx_description
1 polymer ?
#
loop_
_entity_poly.entity_id
_entity_poly.type
_entity_poly.pdbx_seq_one_letter_code
_entity_poly.pdbx_strand_id
1 'polypeptide(L)'
;MDAEFLTSAFKEGQYPAPDRPEVAFAGRSNVGKSSLINSLVNRKKLARTSSTPGRTQSINFFSFGESLYLVDLPGYGFARVPVQVRKSW
;
A
#
# COMPACT_ATOMS: atom_id res chain seq x y z
N MET A 1 17.38 -9.90 4.33
CA MET A 1 15.94 -10.07 4.04
C MET A 1 15.47 -8.74 3.53
N ASP A 2 15.33 -8.62 2.21
CA ASP A 2 15.08 -7.34 1.56
C ASP A 2 13.61 -7.22 1.17
N ALA A 3 13.03 -6.09 1.53
CA ALA A 3 11.71 -5.72 1.07
C ALA A 3 11.81 -4.94 -0.24
N GLU A 4 10.98 -5.30 -1.21
CA GLU A 4 10.99 -4.75 -2.56
C GLU A 4 9.60 -4.24 -2.97
N PHE A 5 9.56 -3.13 -3.70
CA PHE A 5 8.31 -2.65 -4.28
C PHE A 5 8.00 -3.51 -5.52
N LEU A 6 6.79 -4.10 -5.57
CA LEU A 6 6.35 -4.91 -6.70
C LEU A 6 5.53 -4.10 -7.69
N THR A 7 4.41 -3.54 -7.23
CA THR A 7 3.46 -2.86 -8.11
C THR A 7 2.53 -1.92 -7.35
N SER A 8 1.99 -0.95 -8.09
CA SER A 8 0.86 -0.12 -7.68
C SER A 8 -0.35 -0.54 -8.51
N ALA A 9 -1.28 -1.27 -7.89
CA ALA A 9 -2.48 -1.76 -8.54
C ALA A 9 -3.63 -0.74 -8.42
N PHE A 10 -4.20 -0.36 -9.55
CA PHE A 10 -5.39 0.51 -9.64
C PHE A 10 -6.68 -0.30 -9.83
N LYS A 11 -6.56 -1.59 -10.15
CA LYS A 11 -7.65 -2.55 -10.38
C LYS A 11 -7.21 -3.95 -9.95
N GLU A 12 -8.17 -4.81 -9.61
CA GLU A 12 -7.92 -6.17 -9.13
C GLU A 12 -7.06 -7.01 -10.07
N GLY A 13 -7.25 -6.89 -11.39
CA GLY A 13 -6.42 -7.60 -12.37
C GLY A 13 -4.95 -7.20 -12.44
N GLN A 14 -4.49 -6.26 -11.59
CA GLN A 14 -3.08 -5.89 -11.45
C GLN A 14 -2.45 -6.42 -10.16
N TYR A 15 -3.20 -7.17 -9.36
CA TYR A 15 -2.66 -7.79 -8.15
C TYR A 15 -1.63 -8.86 -8.53
N PRO A 16 -0.57 -9.01 -7.71
CA PRO A 16 0.32 -10.16 -7.85
C PRO A 16 -0.47 -11.46 -7.69
N ALA A 17 0.11 -12.57 -8.14
CA ALA A 17 -0.47 -13.87 -7.88
C ALA A 17 -0.60 -14.07 -6.36
N PRO A 18 -1.71 -14.62 -5.85
CA PRO A 18 -1.90 -14.86 -4.43
C PRO A 18 -1.13 -16.12 -3.98
N ASP A 19 0.19 -16.12 -4.18
CA ASP A 19 1.09 -17.25 -3.90
C ASP A 19 1.65 -17.22 -2.47
N ARG A 20 1.41 -16.13 -1.72
CA ARG A 20 1.91 -15.89 -0.36
C ARG A 20 0.88 -15.15 0.49
N PRO A 21 0.94 -15.24 1.83
CA PRO A 21 0.10 -14.45 2.72
C PRO A 21 0.29 -12.93 2.53
N GLU A 22 -0.78 -12.17 2.73
CA GLU A 22 -0.77 -10.70 2.60
C GLU A 22 -1.15 -10.02 3.91
N VAL A 23 -0.45 -8.93 4.25
CA VAL A 23 -0.74 -8.06 5.40
C VAL A 23 -1.07 -6.66 4.91
N ALA A 24 -2.34 -6.28 5.00
CA ALA A 24 -2.83 -5.00 4.52
C ALA A 24 -2.87 -3.92 5.62
N PHE A 25 -2.40 -2.72 5.28
CA PHE A 25 -2.38 -1.55 6.16
C PHE A 25 -3.46 -0.56 5.73
N ALA A 26 -4.54 -0.46 6.50
CA ALA A 26 -5.60 0.53 6.32
C ALA A 26 -5.53 1.63 7.39
N GLY A 27 -5.91 2.85 7.03
CA GLY A 27 -5.90 3.97 7.98
C GLY A 27 -6.14 5.31 7.30
N ARG A 28 -6.39 6.35 8.11
CA ARG A 28 -6.61 7.71 7.58
C ARG A 28 -5.41 8.20 6.75
N SER A 29 -5.66 9.07 5.79
CA SER A 29 -4.58 9.78 5.09
C SER A 29 -3.69 10.51 6.11
N ASN A 30 -2.37 10.46 5.91
CA ASN A 30 -1.36 11.05 6.80
C ASN A 30 -1.31 10.51 8.25
N VAL A 31 -1.95 9.36 8.55
CA VAL A 31 -1.85 8.73 9.89
C VAL A 31 -0.48 8.07 10.17
N GLY A 32 0.38 7.95 9.15
CA GLY A 32 1.72 7.37 9.30
C GLY A 32 1.92 5.94 8.79
N LYS A 33 0.98 5.37 8.01
CA LYS A 33 1.09 4.01 7.43
C LYS A 33 2.43 3.76 6.72
N SER A 34 2.79 4.63 5.78
CA SER A 34 4.04 4.47 5.03
C SER A 34 5.29 4.60 5.92
N SER A 35 5.21 5.37 7.01
CA SER A 35 6.28 5.42 8.02
C SER A 35 6.39 4.09 8.76
N LEU A 36 5.27 3.50 9.17
CA LEU A 36 5.23 2.19 9.81
C LEU A 36 5.80 1.10 8.88
N ILE A 37 5.41 1.08 7.61
CA ILE A 37 5.92 0.11 6.63
C ILE A 37 7.44 0.26 6.49
N ASN A 38 7.95 1.48 6.30
CA ASN A 38 9.39 1.74 6.21
C ASN A 38 10.15 1.28 7.47
N SER A 39 9.55 1.43 8.67
CA SER A 39 10.12 0.94 9.93
C SER A 39 10.15 -0.59 10.01
N LEU A 40 9.07 -1.27 9.59
CA LEU A 40 8.97 -2.74 9.62
C LEU A 40 10.00 -3.41 8.71
N VAL A 41 10.25 -2.81 7.54
CA VAL A 41 11.19 -3.36 6.54
C VAL A 41 12.63 -2.85 6.73
N ASN A 42 12.89 -2.06 7.78
CA ASN A 42 14.16 -1.40 8.06
C ASN A 42 14.78 -0.66 6.84
N ARG A 43 13.93 -0.11 5.95
CA ARG A 43 14.36 0.54 4.71
C ARG A 43 13.74 1.93 4.60
N LYS A 44 14.59 2.94 4.44
CA LYS A 44 14.13 4.31 4.22
C LYS A 44 13.60 4.44 2.78
N LYS A 45 12.42 5.06 2.63
CA LYS A 45 11.79 5.44 1.34
C LYS A 45 11.29 4.28 0.45
N LEU A 46 11.05 3.08 0.99
CA LEU A 46 10.40 2.01 0.23
C LEU A 46 8.93 2.35 -0.04
N ALA A 47 8.17 2.59 1.02
CA ALA A 47 6.83 3.14 0.92
C ALA A 47 6.93 4.66 0.78
N ARG A 48 6.50 5.20 -0.37
CA ARG A 48 6.52 6.64 -0.63
C ARG A 48 5.50 7.35 0.25
N THR A 49 5.99 8.18 1.16
CA THR A 49 5.18 9.15 1.90
C THR A 49 4.80 10.30 0.95
N SER A 50 3.69 10.19 0.22
CA SER A 50 3.17 11.32 -0.56
C SER A 50 2.55 12.35 0.38
N SER A 51 3.10 13.57 0.40
CA SER A 51 2.54 14.72 1.13
C SER A 51 1.36 15.37 0.40
N THR A 52 1.13 15.04 -0.88
CA THR A 52 0.02 15.57 -1.68
C THR A 52 -1.22 14.69 -1.49
N PRO A 53 -2.29 15.21 -0.85
CA PRO A 53 -3.49 14.43 -0.58
C PRO A 53 -4.28 14.13 -1.85
N GLY A 54 -4.86 12.92 -1.95
CA GLY A 54 -5.84 12.56 -2.98
C GLY A 54 -5.30 12.01 -4.30
N ARG A 55 -3.99 11.83 -4.46
CA ARG A 55 -3.40 11.34 -5.73
C ARG A 55 -3.24 9.82 -5.81
N THR A 56 -3.20 9.12 -4.68
CA THR A 56 -2.97 7.68 -4.66
C THR A 56 -4.30 6.94 -4.46
N GLN A 57 -4.91 6.51 -5.55
CA GLN A 57 -6.03 5.55 -5.55
C GLN A 57 -5.56 4.10 -5.69
N SER A 58 -4.26 3.89 -5.88
CA SER A 58 -3.66 2.57 -6.07
C SER A 58 -3.32 1.90 -4.73
N ILE A 59 -3.48 0.59 -4.71
CA ILE A 59 -2.98 -0.31 -3.67
C ILE A 59 -1.52 -0.64 -3.99
N ASN A 60 -0.61 -0.46 -3.04
CA ASN A 60 0.81 -0.76 -3.27
C ASN A 60 1.20 -2.09 -2.64
N PHE A 61 1.84 -2.95 -3.42
CA PHE A 61 2.33 -4.24 -2.97
C PHE A 61 3.85 -4.19 -2.80
N PHE A 62 4.31 -4.70 -1.66
CA PHE A 62 5.72 -4.87 -1.35
C PHE A 62 5.99 -6.34 -1.03
N SER A 63 6.99 -6.92 -1.69
CA SER A 63 7.49 -8.26 -1.39
C SER A 63 8.37 -8.23 -0.16
N PHE A 64 8.15 -9.14 0.78
CA PHE A 64 9.08 -9.42 1.87
C PHE A 64 9.74 -10.79 1.63
N GLY A 65 10.68 -10.82 0.68
CA GLY A 65 11.30 -12.06 0.22
C GLY A 65 10.26 -13.04 -0.32
N GLU A 66 10.36 -14.32 0.07
CA GLU A 66 9.39 -15.37 -0.30
C GLU A 66 8.30 -15.62 0.75
N SER A 67 8.25 -14.79 1.80
CA SER A 67 7.44 -15.08 2.97
C SER A 67 6.04 -14.49 2.92
N LEU A 68 5.90 -13.22 2.51
CA LEU A 68 4.61 -12.51 2.49
C LEU A 68 4.64 -11.25 1.62
N TYR A 69 3.46 -10.70 1.38
CA TYR A 69 3.27 -9.35 0.85
C TYR A 69 2.83 -8.37 1.93
N LEU A 70 3.45 -7.19 1.96
CA LEU A 70 2.94 -6.02 2.68
C LEU A 70 2.14 -5.17 1.70
N VAL A 71 0.92 -4.80 2.08
CA VAL A 71 -0.02 -4.11 1.18
C VAL A 71 -0.40 -2.76 1.79
N ASP A 72 0.02 -1.65 1.17
CA ASP A 72 -0.37 -0.30 1.60
C ASP A 72 -1.66 0.10 0.89
N LEU A 73 -2.76 0.13 1.65
CA LEU A 73 -4.04 0.57 1.14
C LEU A 73 -4.09 2.11 1.13
N PRO A 74 -4.75 2.71 0.12
CA PRO A 74 -4.93 4.15 0.05
C PRO A 74 -5.62 4.68 1.32
N GLY A 75 -5.12 5.82 1.80
CA GLY A 75 -5.64 6.44 3.01
C GLY A 75 -7.07 6.95 2.84
N TYR A 76 -7.93 6.71 3.82
CA TYR A 76 -9.30 7.24 3.82
C TYR A 76 -9.40 8.58 4.55
N GLY A 77 -10.47 9.34 4.28
CA GLY A 77 -10.84 10.53 5.08
C GLY A 77 -10.13 11.85 4.74
N PHE A 78 -9.17 11.88 3.81
CA PHE A 78 -8.69 13.15 3.24
C PHE A 78 -8.66 13.02 1.71
N ALA A 79 -9.31 13.98 1.04
CA ALA A 79 -9.85 13.92 -0.32
C ALA A 79 -11.12 13.05 -0.45
N ARG A 80 -12.11 13.59 -1.14
CA ARG A 80 -13.38 12.95 -1.51
C ARG A 80 -13.13 11.78 -2.45
N VAL A 81 -12.51 10.69 -1.98
CA VAL A 81 -12.40 9.46 -2.77
C VAL A 81 -13.83 8.93 -2.97
N PRO A 82 -14.31 8.81 -4.22
CA PRO A 82 -15.65 8.31 -4.50
C PRO A 82 -15.85 6.92 -3.89
N VAL A 83 -17.07 6.63 -3.42
CA VAL A 83 -17.42 5.34 -2.82
C VAL A 83 -17.11 4.17 -3.77
N GLN A 84 -17.27 4.37 -5.08
CA GLN A 84 -16.98 3.37 -6.11
C GLN A 84 -15.53 2.91 -6.09
N VAL A 85 -14.58 3.83 -5.89
CA VAL A 85 -13.14 3.51 -5.82
C VAL A 85 -12.84 2.74 -4.54
N ARG A 86 -13.53 3.04 -3.44
CA ARG A 86 -13.36 2.28 -2.17
C ARG A 86 -13.91 0.86 -2.25
N LYS A 87 -14.92 0.62 -3.09
CA LYS A 87 -15.52 -0.70 -3.29
C LYS A 87 -14.67 -1.61 -4.18
N SER A 88 -13.76 -1.04 -4.98
CA SER A 88 -12.83 -1.78 -5.84
C SER A 88 -11.47 -2.01 -5.17
N TRP A 89 -11.36 -1.72 -3.87
CA TRP A 89 -10.22 -2.07 -3.02
C TRP A 89 -10.61 -3.26 -2.16
#